data_AF-A0A1X0A8E1-F1
#
_entry.id   AF-A0A1X0A8E1-F1
#
_cell.length_a   1.000
_cell.length_b   1.000
_cell.length_c   1.000
_cell.angle_alpha   90.00
_cell.angle_beta   90.00
_cell.angle_gamma   90.00
#
_symmetry.space_group_name_H-M   'P 1'
#
loop_
_entity.id
_entity.type
_entity.pdbx_description
1 polymer ?
#
loop_
_entity_poly.entity_id
_entity_poly.type
_entity_poly.pdbx_seq_one_letter_code
_entity_poly.pdbx_strand_id
1 'polypeptide(L)' 'MESHVGRIEYVLDHSEHSCLEDLAADGPMSFSAMEINFLNNNAAAYGYERVGDAWVYAKGGKG' A
#
# COMPACT_ATOMS: atom_id res chain seq x y z
N MET A 1 -9.78 11.78 4.05
CA MET A 1 -8.33 11.89 4.32
C MET A 1 -7.89 13.26 3.83
N GLU A 2 -7.88 14.27 4.70
CA GLU A 2 -7.72 15.69 4.33
C GLU A 2 -6.26 16.18 4.26
N SER A 3 -5.30 15.27 4.27
CA SER A 3 -3.91 15.55 3.94
C SER A 3 -3.36 14.30 3.28
N HIS A 4 -2.93 14.38 2.03
CA HIS A 4 -2.30 13.23 1.37
C HIS A 4 -1.10 12.80 2.20
N VAL A 5 -1.07 11.54 2.63
CA VAL A 5 0.06 10.96 3.35
C VAL A 5 1.18 10.73 2.33
N GLY A 6 2.39 11.24 2.58
CA GLY A 6 3.47 11.16 1.59
C GLY A 6 3.89 9.72 1.22
N ARG A 7 3.75 8.79 2.16
CA ARG A 7 4.08 7.36 2.00
C ARG A 7 3.19 6.51 2.90
N ILE A 8 2.60 5.47 2.33
CA ILE A 8 1.89 4.42 3.04
C ILE A 8 2.80 3.20 3.00
N GLU A 9 3.42 2.84 4.12
CA GLU A 9 4.36 1.72 4.21
C GLU A 9 3.78 0.63 5.10
N TYR A 10 3.87 -0.61 4.62
CA TYR A 10 3.50 -1.79 5.39
C TYR A 10 4.76 -2.46 5.92
N VAL A 11 4.76 -2.80 7.20
CA VAL A 11 5.79 -3.64 7.80
C VAL A 11 5.35 -5.07 7.61
N LEU A 12 6.00 -5.74 6.66
CA LEU A 12 5.79 -7.16 6.40
C LEU A 12 6.85 -7.97 7.16
N ASP A 13 6.42 -9.04 7.83
CA ASP A 13 7.38 -10.08 8.21
C ASP A 13 7.73 -10.90 6.97
N HIS A 14 8.90 -10.64 6.39
CA HIS A 14 9.34 -11.32 5.17
C HIS A 14 9.71 -12.79 5.37
N SER A 15 9.67 -13.31 6.60
CA SER A 15 9.81 -14.74 6.87
C SER A 15 8.48 -15.49 6.73
N GLU A 16 7.36 -14.80 6.99
CA GLU A 16 6.00 -15.36 6.85
C GLU A 16 5.36 -15.03 5.50
N HIS A 17 5.56 -13.80 4.99
CA HIS A 17 4.93 -13.34 3.74
C HIS A 17 5.97 -12.80 2.78
N SER A 18 5.88 -13.16 1.49
CA SER A 18 6.83 -12.66 0.49
C SER A 18 6.47 -11.27 -0.04
N CYS A 19 5.19 -10.90 0.00
CA CYS A 19 4.68 -9.60 -0.45
C CYS A 19 3.32 -9.27 0.20
N LEU A 20 2.82 -8.05 -0.03
CA LEU A 20 1.51 -7.64 0.48
C LEU A 20 0.34 -8.46 -0.07
N GLU A 21 0.45 -9.01 -1.28
CA GLU A 21 -0.60 -9.88 -1.83
C GLU A 21 -0.71 -11.20 -1.05
N ASP A 22 0.41 -11.70 -0.53
CA ASP A 22 0.46 -12.91 0.30
C ASP A 22 -0.20 -12.65 1.66
N LEU A 23 0.13 -11.52 2.31
CA LEU A 23 -0.53 -11.05 3.52
C LEU A 23 -2.04 -10.83 3.31
N ALA A 24 -2.43 -10.26 2.17
CA ALA A 24 -3.84 -10.04 1.84
C ALA A 24 -4.59 -11.36 1.57
N ALA A 25 -3.90 -12.39 1.08
CA ALA A 25 -4.46 -13.71 0.86
C ALA A 25 -4.61 -14.54 2.16
N ASP A 26 -3.69 -14.39 3.11
CA ASP A 26 -3.75 -15.05 4.41
C ASP A 26 -4.91 -14.52 5.29
N GLY A 27 -5.10 -13.20 5.29
CA GLY A 27 -6.14 -12.54 6.08
C GLY A 27 -7.09 -11.67 5.26
N PRO A 28 -7.92 -12.21 4.35
CA PRO A 28 -8.72 -11.42 3.40
C PRO A 28 -9.77 -10.51 4.06
N MET A 29 -10.17 -10.81 5.30
CA MET A 29 -11.10 -10.01 6.09
C MET A 29 -10.40 -9.01 7.02
N SER A 30 -9.07 -8.97 7.02
CA SER A 30 -8.30 -8.01 7.80
C SER A 30 -8.39 -6.61 7.18
N PHE A 31 -8.29 -5.58 8.04
CA PHE A 31 -8.22 -4.19 7.58
C PHE A 31 -7.07 -3.98 6.59
N SER A 32 -5.90 -4.57 6.87
CA SER A 32 -4.73 -4.47 6.01
C SER A 32 -5.00 -5.08 4.63
N ALA A 33 -5.60 -6.27 4.55
CA ALA A 33 -5.93 -6.88 3.26
C ALA A 33 -6.92 -6.03 2.44
N MET A 34 -7.95 -5.48 3.10
CA MET A 34 -8.91 -4.60 2.43
C MET A 34 -8.24 -3.31 1.93
N GLU A 35 -7.37 -2.71 2.73
CA GLU A 35 -6.64 -1.49 2.36
C GLU A 35 -5.63 -1.75 1.24
N ILE A 36 -4.87 -2.86 1.30
CA ILE A 36 -3.96 -3.30 0.24
C ILE A 36 -4.72 -3.48 -1.08
N ASN A 37 -5.86 -4.18 -1.05
CA ASN A 37 -6.71 -4.36 -2.23
C ASN A 37 -7.28 -3.04 -2.76
N PHE A 38 -7.68 -2.14 -1.85
CA PHE A 38 -8.14 -0.82 -2.24
C PHE A 38 -7.02 -0.01 -2.92
N LEU A 39 -5.82 0.01 -2.34
CA LEU A 39 -4.67 0.73 -2.87
C LEU A 39 -4.19 0.12 -4.19
N ASN A 40 -4.13 -1.22 -4.31
CA ASN A 40 -3.78 -1.88 -5.57
C ASN A 40 -4.69 -1.44 -6.74
N ASN A 41 -5.98 -1.19 -6.47
CA ASN A 41 -6.93 -0.77 -7.50
C ASN A 41 -7.04 0.76 -7.69
N ASN A 42 -6.82 1.55 -6.64
CA ASN A 42 -7.17 2.98 -6.64
C ASN A 42 -5.97 3.92 -6.42
N ALA A 43 -4.85 3.45 -5.87
CA ALA A 43 -3.71 4.30 -5.49
C ALA A 43 -3.19 5.12 -6.67
N ALA A 44 -3.12 4.53 -7.87
CA ALA A 44 -2.72 5.24 -9.09
C ALA A 44 -3.66 6.41 -9.43
N ALA A 45 -4.97 6.26 -9.25
CA ALA A 45 -5.94 7.33 -9.48
C ALA A 45 -5.79 8.47 -8.45
N TYR A 46 -5.31 8.16 -7.26
CA TYR A 46 -4.96 9.14 -6.23
C TYR A 46 -3.55 9.74 -6.42
N GLY A 47 -2.77 9.29 -7.40
CA GLY A 47 -1.41 9.79 -7.66
C GLY A 47 -0.33 9.14 -6.79
N TYR A 48 -0.57 7.93 -6.30
CA TYR A 48 0.42 7.10 -5.63
C TYR A 48 0.99 6.06 -6.58
N GLU A 49 2.27 5.76 -6.40
CA GLU A 49 2.98 4.71 -7.12
C GLU A 49 3.41 3.62 -6.15
N ARG A 50 3.33 2.36 -6.59
CA ARG A 50 3.76 1.19 -5.83
C ARG A 50 5.29 1.10 -5.84
N VAL A 51 5.91 1.03 -4.67
CA VAL A 51 7.36 0.88 -4.49
C VAL A 51 7.62 -0.16 -3.40
N GLY A 52 7.93 -1.40 -3.81
CA GLY A 52 8.09 -2.51 -2.86
C GLY A 52 6.80 -2.71 -2.06
N ASP A 53 6.89 -2.73 -0.73
CA ASP A 53 5.76 -2.83 0.21
C ASP A 53 5.15 -1.49 0.61
N ALA A 54 5.49 -0.42 -0.11
CA ALA A 54 4.93 0.91 0.12
C ALA A 54 4.19 1.47 -1.10
N TRP A 55 3.30 2.43 -0.85
CA TRP A 55 2.78 3.36 -1.84
C TRP A 55 3.32 4.75 -1.55
N VAL A 56 3.95 5.37 -2.55
CA VAL A 56 4.56 6.69 -2.42
C VAL A 56 3.75 7.68 -3.24
N TYR A 57 3.43 8.83 -2.66
CA TYR A 57 2.70 9.88 -3.36
C TYR A 57 3.61 10.57 -4.40
N ALA A 58 3.38 10.27 -5.67
CA ALA A 58 4.20 10.77 -6.78
C ALA A 58 4.08 12.29 -6.99
N LYS A 59 2.92 12.88 -6.63
CA LYS A 59 2.65 14.29 -6.88
C LYS A 59 3.36 15.27 -5.91
N GLY A 60 4.15 14.76 -4.96
CA GLY A 60 4.97 15.56 -4.03
C GLY A 60 6.45 15.69 -4.42
N GLY A 61 6.90 14.96 -5.44
CA GLY A 61 8.31 14.92 -5.88
C GLY A 61 8.68 16.01 -6.88
N LYS A 62 8.51 17.28 -6.51
CA LYS A 62 9.24 18.39 -7.12
C LYS A 62 9.68 19.34 -6.00
N GLY A 63 10.82 19.01 -5.39
CA GLY A 63 11.64 19.89 -4.57
C GLY A 63 13.02 19.89 -5.16
#